data_AF-A0A0R2QW43-F1
#
_entry.id   AF-A0A0R2QW43-F1
#
_cell.length_a   1.000
_cell.length_b   1.000
_cell.length_c   1.000
_cell.angle_alpha   90.00
_cell.angle_beta   90.00
_cell.angle_gamma   90.00
#
_symmetry.space_group_name_H-M   'P 1'
#
loop_
_entity.id
_entity.type
_entity.pdbx_description
1 polymer ?
#
loop_
_entity_poly.entity_id
_entity_poly.type
_entity_poly.pdbx_seq_one_letter_code
_entity_poly.pdbx_strand_id
1 'polypeptide(L)'
;MSNGLSTSSIGRKFLMALSGFFMLLFLTQHLVINLLSVISPNSFNNTAHFMGTNPLIQFVMQPILILGFLFHLAMGMYLDFKNRAARPIKYAMDNPSENSNWMSRNMLITGIMVLLFLGLHFYDFWIPEINTKFIQGDWSGLQNGEFRYWEELHHKFQNSIRVAIYCGAFVFLGLHLGHGFQSAFQSVGFNHNQY
;
A
#
# COMPACT_ATOMS: atom_id res chain seq x y z
N MET A 1 -21.46 -29.44 -3.29
CA MET A 1 -21.04 -28.61 -2.16
C MET A 1 -20.54 -27.29 -2.72
N SER A 2 -21.19 -26.16 -2.45
CA SER A 2 -20.66 -24.87 -2.90
C SER A 2 -19.37 -24.60 -2.12
N ASN A 3 -18.24 -24.61 -2.81
CA ASN A 3 -16.99 -24.17 -2.23
C ASN A 3 -17.16 -22.68 -1.90
N GLY A 4 -17.14 -22.33 -0.60
CA GLY A 4 -17.27 -20.97 -0.12
C GLY A 4 -16.31 -19.97 -0.80
N LEU A 5 -16.58 -18.68 -0.64
CA LEU A 5 -15.84 -17.60 -1.32
C LEU A 5 -14.31 -17.69 -1.12
N SER A 6 -13.83 -18.20 0.01
CA SER A 6 -12.41 -18.35 0.30
C SER A 6 -11.78 -19.68 -0.16
N THR A 7 -12.58 -20.70 -0.50
CA THR A 7 -12.08 -22.04 -0.86
C THR A 7 -11.98 -22.26 -2.36
N SER A 8 -12.82 -21.58 -3.14
CA SER A 8 -12.76 -21.59 -4.61
C SER A 8 -11.56 -20.81 -5.15
N SER A 9 -11.10 -21.13 -6.36
CA SER A 9 -10.05 -20.35 -7.05
C SER A 9 -10.55 -18.96 -7.44
N ILE A 10 -11.83 -18.86 -7.84
CA ILE A 10 -12.45 -17.60 -8.29
C ILE A 10 -12.64 -16.63 -7.12
N GLY A 11 -13.14 -17.12 -5.98
CA GLY A 11 -13.41 -16.25 -4.84
C GLY A 11 -12.12 -15.74 -4.17
N ARG A 12 -11.02 -16.51 -4.19
CA ARG A 12 -9.69 -16.02 -3.77
C ARG A 12 -9.18 -14.87 -4.65
N LYS A 13 -9.35 -14.96 -5.97
CA LYS A 13 -8.98 -13.88 -6.89
C LYS A 13 -9.82 -12.63 -6.64
N PHE A 14 -11.12 -12.80 -6.41
CA PHE A 14 -12.03 -11.71 -6.05
C PHE A 14 -11.61 -11.03 -4.75
N LEU A 15 -11.33 -11.79 -3.68
CA LEU A 15 -10.88 -11.24 -2.41
C LEU A 15 -9.52 -10.52 -2.52
N MET A 16 -8.60 -11.07 -3.32
CA MET A 16 -7.32 -10.43 -3.61
C MET A 16 -7.52 -9.08 -4.32
N ALA A 17 -8.41 -9.02 -5.32
CA ALA A 17 -8.74 -7.80 -6.04
C ALA A 17 -9.43 -6.77 -5.13
N LEU A 18 -10.38 -7.19 -4.30
CA LEU A 18 -11.11 -6.30 -3.38
C LEU A 18 -10.17 -5.66 -2.36
N SER A 19 -9.27 -6.44 -1.77
CA SER A 19 -8.27 -5.90 -0.84
C SER A 19 -7.30 -4.93 -1.53
N GLY A 20 -6.86 -5.23 -2.76
CA GLY A 20 -6.04 -4.32 -3.56
C GLY A 20 -6.76 -3.01 -3.89
N PHE A 21 -8.04 -3.06 -4.25
CA PHE A 21 -8.84 -1.87 -4.53
C PHE A 21 -9.01 -0.98 -3.29
N PHE A 22 -9.26 -1.58 -2.13
CA PHE A 22 -9.29 -0.86 -0.86
C PHE A 22 -7.96 -0.14 -0.57
N MET A 23 -6.81 -0.82 -0.77
CA MET A 23 -5.50 -0.19 -0.59
C MET A 23 -5.25 0.95 -1.59
N LEU A 24 -5.76 0.85 -2.82
CA LEU A 24 -5.67 1.90 -3.81
C LEU A 24 -6.43 3.18 -3.41
N LEU A 25 -7.62 3.04 -2.83
CA LEU A 25 -8.39 4.17 -2.30
C LEU A 25 -7.60 4.88 -1.19
N PHE A 26 -7.04 4.12 -0.25
CA PHE A 26 -6.17 4.66 0.79
C PHE A 26 -4.96 5.38 0.19
N LEU A 27 -4.23 4.75 -0.72
CA LEU A 27 -3.04 5.34 -1.34
C LEU A 27 -3.35 6.62 -2.13
N THR A 28 -4.50 6.68 -2.80
CA THR A 28 -4.95 7.87 -3.53
C THR A 28 -5.19 9.03 -2.56
N GLN A 29 -5.97 8.79 -1.50
CA GLN A 29 -6.20 9.79 -0.45
C GLN A 29 -4.89 10.21 0.23
N HIS A 30 -4.04 9.23 0.58
CA HIS A 30 -2.75 9.46 1.19
C HIS A 30 -1.87 10.36 0.32
N LEU A 31 -1.78 10.09 -0.99
CA LEU A 31 -1.03 10.91 -1.93
C LEU A 31 -1.59 12.34 -2.01
N VAL A 32 -2.92 12.50 -2.12
CA VAL A 32 -3.56 13.83 -2.20
C VAL A 32 -3.24 14.67 -0.97
N ILE A 33 -3.33 14.10 0.24
CA ILE A 33 -2.98 14.82 1.48
C ILE A 33 -1.49 15.19 1.47
N ASN A 34 -0.61 14.26 1.11
CA ASN A 34 0.84 14.52 1.10
C ASN A 34 1.23 15.58 0.06
N LEU A 35 0.53 15.69 -1.06
CA LEU A 35 0.73 16.77 -2.03
C LEU A 35 0.43 18.15 -1.45
N LEU A 36 -0.42 18.27 -0.42
CA LEU A 36 -0.62 19.54 0.26
C LEU A 36 0.68 20.07 0.90
N SER A 37 1.61 19.19 1.28
CA SER A 37 2.87 19.60 1.88
C SER A 37 3.73 20.49 0.98
N VAL A 38 3.61 20.32 -0.35
CA VAL A 38 4.33 21.15 -1.33
C VAL A 38 3.52 22.35 -1.82
N ILE A 39 2.23 22.41 -1.50
CA ILE A 39 1.31 23.49 -1.91
C ILE A 39 1.15 24.52 -0.79
N SER A 40 0.87 24.07 0.43
CA SER A 40 0.52 24.93 1.56
C SER A 40 0.83 24.22 2.89
N PRO A 41 1.81 24.73 3.66
CA PRO A 41 2.11 24.19 4.99
C PRO A 41 0.89 24.17 5.91
N ASN A 42 0.08 25.23 5.88
CA ASN A 42 -1.13 25.33 6.70
C ASN A 42 -2.17 24.28 6.32
N SER A 43 -2.41 24.08 5.01
CA SER A 43 -3.38 23.07 4.54
C SER A 43 -2.94 21.65 4.90
N PHE A 44 -1.65 21.35 4.75
CA PHE A 44 -1.07 20.07 5.17
C PHE A 44 -1.22 19.86 6.68
N ASN A 45 -0.78 20.83 7.49
CA ASN A 45 -0.84 20.74 8.95
C ASN A 45 -2.26 20.52 9.47
N ASN A 46 -3.23 21.32 9.00
CA ASN A 46 -4.63 21.17 9.43
C ASN A 46 -5.21 19.81 9.04
N THR A 47 -4.90 19.35 7.82
CA THR A 47 -5.42 18.07 7.31
C THR A 47 -4.75 16.88 8.01
N ALA A 48 -3.44 16.95 8.24
CA ALA A 48 -2.68 15.95 8.99
C ALA A 48 -3.18 15.87 10.44
N HIS A 49 -3.42 17.02 11.09
CA HIS A 49 -4.01 17.05 12.42
C HIS A 49 -5.38 16.39 12.45
N PHE A 50 -6.28 16.77 11.54
CA PHE A 50 -7.61 16.17 11.43
C PHE A 50 -7.54 14.65 11.26
N MET A 51 -6.70 14.17 10.35
CA MET A 51 -6.50 12.73 10.12
C MET A 51 -5.91 12.04 11.36
N GLY A 52 -5.03 12.73 12.08
CA GLY A 52 -4.33 12.28 13.27
C GLY A 52 -5.18 12.25 14.53
N THR A 53 -6.23 13.06 14.66
CA THR A 53 -7.00 13.17 15.92
C THR A 53 -8.46 12.77 15.80
N ASN A 54 -9.00 12.65 14.58
CA ASN A 54 -10.36 12.21 14.38
C ASN A 54 -10.57 10.76 14.89
N PRO A 55 -11.48 10.53 15.85
CA PRO A 55 -11.66 9.20 16.46
C PRO A 55 -12.10 8.12 15.47
N LEU A 56 -12.92 8.46 14.48
CA LEU A 56 -13.36 7.51 13.45
C LEU A 56 -12.17 7.08 12.58
N ILE A 57 -11.25 8.01 12.27
CA ILE A 57 -10.08 7.70 11.47
C ILE A 57 -9.10 6.83 12.27
N GLN A 58 -8.78 7.23 13.50
CA GLN A 58 -7.77 6.56 14.33
C GLN A 58 -8.24 5.20 14.88
N PHE A 59 -9.49 5.08 15.32
CA PHE A 59 -9.97 3.89 16.03
C PHE A 59 -10.82 2.95 15.18
N VAL A 60 -11.23 3.35 13.97
CA VAL A 60 -12.00 2.50 13.06
C VAL A 60 -11.27 2.31 11.74
N MET A 61 -11.00 3.40 11.01
CA MET A 61 -10.43 3.30 9.66
C MET A 61 -8.98 2.78 9.66
N GLN A 62 -8.16 3.20 10.63
CA GLN A 62 -6.77 2.75 10.74
C GLN A 62 -6.66 1.25 11.09
N PRO A 63 -7.41 0.70 12.06
CA PRO A 63 -7.47 -0.76 12.25
C PRO A 63 -7.95 -1.52 11.01
N ILE A 64 -9.00 -1.03 10.33
CA ILE A 64 -9.49 -1.64 9.08
C ILE A 64 -8.39 -1.64 8.01
N LEU A 65 -7.64 -0.53 7.89
CA LEU A 65 -6.52 -0.44 6.96
C LEU A 65 -5.44 -1.48 7.26
N ILE A 66 -5.04 -1.61 8.52
CA ILE A 66 -4.04 -2.59 8.95
C ILE A 66 -4.52 -4.02 8.62
N LEU A 67 -5.77 -4.35 8.96
CA LEU A 67 -6.34 -5.66 8.66
C LEU A 67 -6.43 -5.92 7.16
N GLY A 68 -6.86 -4.93 6.37
CA GLY A 68 -6.92 -5.02 4.91
C GLY A 68 -5.56 -5.24 4.28
N PHE A 69 -4.54 -4.52 4.75
CA PHE A 69 -3.14 -4.69 4.34
C PHE A 69 -2.61 -6.09 4.68
N LEU A 70 -2.79 -6.56 5.91
CA LEU A 70 -2.32 -7.88 6.34
C LEU A 70 -3.04 -9.00 5.55
N PHE A 71 -4.34 -8.84 5.32
CA PHE A 71 -5.10 -9.74 4.47
C PHE A 71 -4.56 -9.78 3.04
N HIS A 72 -4.32 -8.62 2.43
CA HIS A 72 -3.77 -8.50 1.09
C HIS A 72 -2.41 -9.20 0.98
N LEU A 73 -1.53 -8.95 1.95
CA LEU A 73 -0.20 -9.57 2.01
C LEU A 73 -0.29 -11.10 2.17
N ALA A 74 -1.08 -11.58 3.14
CA ALA A 74 -1.23 -13.01 3.39
C ALA A 74 -1.84 -13.76 2.20
N MET A 75 -2.89 -13.19 1.60
CA MET A 75 -3.54 -13.75 0.41
C MET A 75 -2.59 -13.75 -0.80
N GLY A 76 -1.82 -12.68 -0.98
CA GLY A 76 -0.80 -12.57 -2.02
C GLY A 76 0.28 -13.66 -1.91
N MET A 77 0.84 -13.85 -0.71
CA MET A 77 1.81 -14.91 -0.44
C MET A 77 1.21 -16.31 -0.64
N TYR A 78 -0.02 -16.54 -0.17
CA TYR A 78 -0.72 -17.82 -0.35
C TYR A 78 -0.92 -18.16 -1.84
N LEU A 79 -1.33 -17.17 -2.65
CA LEU A 79 -1.52 -17.36 -4.09
C LEU A 79 -0.19 -17.59 -4.81
N ASP A 80 0.86 -16.85 -4.46
CA ASP A 80 2.20 -17.05 -5.02
C ASP A 80 2.71 -18.48 -4.72
N PHE A 81 2.61 -18.94 -3.48
CA PHE A 81 2.95 -20.30 -3.10
C PHE A 81 2.16 -21.34 -3.90
N LYS A 82 0.82 -21.18 -3.99
CA LYS A 82 -0.03 -22.11 -4.73
C LYS A 82 0.30 -22.14 -6.23
N ASN A 83 0.58 -20.99 -6.82
CA ASN A 83 0.96 -20.87 -8.23
C ASN A 83 2.31 -21.55 -8.52
N ARG A 84 3.28 -21.42 -7.60
CA ARG A 84 4.58 -22.12 -7.69
C ARG A 84 4.43 -23.62 -7.51
N ALA A 85 3.68 -24.05 -6.51
CA ALA A 85 3.45 -25.47 -6.23
C ALA A 85 2.70 -26.18 -7.37
N ALA A 86 1.82 -25.47 -8.09
CA ALA A 86 1.12 -26.00 -9.27
C ALA A 86 2.03 -26.14 -10.51
N ARG A 87 3.29 -25.69 -10.46
CA ARG A 87 4.25 -25.70 -11.58
C ARG A 87 5.58 -26.36 -11.20
N PRO A 88 5.60 -27.70 -10.98
CA PRO A 88 6.81 -28.42 -10.57
C PRO A 88 7.85 -28.57 -11.70
N ILE A 89 7.43 -28.54 -12.97
CA ILE A 89 8.31 -28.64 -14.14
C ILE A 89 8.24 -27.31 -14.90
N LYS A 90 9.40 -26.70 -15.20
CA LYS A 90 9.47 -25.47 -16.00
C LYS A 90 9.11 -25.76 -17.46
N TYR A 91 8.48 -24.80 -18.14
CA TYR A 91 8.14 -24.93 -19.55
C TYR A 91 9.39 -25.19 -20.40
N ALA A 92 9.28 -26.09 -21.38
CA ALA A 92 10.36 -26.42 -22.31
C ALA A 92 10.75 -25.24 -23.21
N MET A 93 9.82 -24.29 -23.41
CA MET A 93 10.03 -23.03 -24.12
C MET A 93 9.28 -21.93 -23.34
N ASP A 94 9.98 -20.85 -23.01
CA ASP A 94 9.39 -19.65 -22.43
C ASP A 94 9.35 -18.58 -23.53
N ASN A 95 8.17 -18.11 -23.91
CA ASN A 95 7.96 -16.93 -24.76
C ASN A 95 7.40 -15.79 -23.89
N PRO A 96 8.27 -15.01 -23.23
CA PRO A 96 7.92 -13.89 -22.36
C PRO A 96 6.96 -12.87 -22.96
N SER A 97 7.11 -12.58 -24.25
CA SER A 97 6.36 -11.54 -24.96
C SER A 97 4.91 -11.93 -25.25
N GLU A 98 4.58 -13.23 -25.26
CA GLU A 98 3.25 -13.71 -25.63
C GLU A 98 2.36 -14.07 -24.42
N ASN A 99 2.94 -14.32 -23.24
CA ASN A 99 2.22 -14.99 -22.14
C ASN A 99 2.07 -14.19 -20.84
N SER A 100 2.99 -13.27 -20.49
CA SER A 100 2.83 -12.41 -19.29
C SER A 100 3.84 -11.26 -19.23
N ASN A 101 3.39 -10.07 -18.82
CA ASN A 101 4.28 -8.92 -18.65
C ASN A 101 5.29 -9.12 -17.49
N TRP A 102 6.37 -8.33 -17.48
CA TRP A 102 7.43 -8.45 -16.46
C TRP A 102 6.90 -8.20 -15.04
N MET A 103 5.97 -7.26 -14.87
CA MET A 103 5.39 -6.91 -13.57
C MET A 103 4.65 -8.10 -12.94
N SER A 104 3.88 -8.84 -13.74
CA SER A 104 3.16 -10.03 -13.28
C SER A 104 4.11 -11.14 -12.80
N ARG A 105 5.22 -11.33 -13.52
CA ARG A 105 6.23 -12.34 -13.16
C ARG A 105 7.03 -11.98 -11.91
N ASN A 106 7.20 -10.69 -11.64
CA ASN A 106 7.99 -10.17 -10.52
C ASN A 106 7.12 -9.57 -9.40
N MET A 107 5.84 -10.00 -9.30
CA MET A 107 4.91 -9.46 -8.30
C MET A 107 5.40 -9.67 -6.86
N LEU A 108 6.03 -10.82 -6.55
CA LEU A 108 6.65 -11.05 -5.25
C LEU A 108 7.79 -10.06 -4.97
N ILE A 109 8.65 -9.79 -5.96
CA ILE A 109 9.78 -8.87 -5.81
C ILE A 109 9.28 -7.45 -5.58
N THR A 110 8.35 -6.97 -6.41
CA THR A 110 7.76 -5.64 -6.23
C THR A 110 7.04 -5.52 -4.87
N GLY A 111 6.35 -6.57 -4.42
CA GLY A 111 5.74 -6.64 -3.10
C GLY A 111 6.75 -6.54 -1.95
N ILE A 112 7.87 -7.25 -2.02
CA ILE A 112 8.95 -7.16 -1.03
C ILE A 112 9.55 -5.74 -1.00
N MET A 113 9.78 -5.13 -2.17
CA MET A 113 10.28 -3.75 -2.23
C MET A 113 9.30 -2.76 -1.60
N VAL A 114 7.99 -2.96 -1.79
CA VAL A 114 6.94 -2.17 -1.11
C VAL A 114 6.95 -2.42 0.41
N LEU A 115 7.20 -3.64 0.88
CA LEU A 115 7.32 -3.93 2.32
C LEU A 115 8.54 -3.25 2.95
N LEU A 116 9.69 -3.26 2.26
CA LEU A 116 10.89 -2.55 2.72
C LEU A 116 10.64 -1.04 2.79
N PHE A 117 9.99 -0.49 1.77
CA PHE A 117 9.54 0.90 1.78
C PHE A 117 8.60 1.19 2.95
N LEU A 118 7.61 0.31 3.20
CA LEU A 118 6.68 0.47 4.32
C LEU A 118 7.39 0.46 5.67
N GLY A 119 8.41 -0.38 5.84
CA GLY A 119 9.24 -0.40 7.06
C GLY A 119 9.95 0.92 7.30
N LEU A 120 10.62 1.47 6.27
CA LEU A 120 11.24 2.80 6.35
C LEU A 120 10.20 3.90 6.59
N HIS A 121 9.07 3.84 5.89
CA HIS A 121 7.97 4.79 6.02
C HIS A 121 7.39 4.80 7.44
N PHE A 122 7.21 3.64 8.05
CA PHE A 122 6.76 3.52 9.45
C PHE A 122 7.81 4.03 10.42
N TYR A 123 9.08 3.71 10.19
CA TYR A 123 10.17 4.24 11.01
C TYR A 123 10.21 5.78 10.98
N ASP A 124 10.01 6.39 9.81
CA ASP A 124 10.09 7.83 9.68
C ASP A 124 8.85 8.57 10.20
N PHE A 125 7.65 7.99 10.08
CA PHE A 125 6.41 8.71 10.37
C PHE A 125 5.50 8.02 11.40
N TRP A 126 5.21 6.73 11.24
CA TRP A 126 4.20 6.07 12.08
C TRP A 126 4.70 5.77 13.50
N ILE A 127 5.93 5.29 13.65
CA ILE A 127 6.51 4.96 14.96
C ILE A 127 6.68 6.21 15.84
N PRO A 128 7.26 7.33 15.34
CA PRO A 128 7.30 8.58 16.10
C PRO A 128 5.89 9.05 16.50
N GLU A 129 4.92 8.97 15.59
CA GLU A 129 3.54 9.37 15.86
C GLU A 129 2.89 8.55 16.98
N ILE A 130 3.07 7.22 16.95
CA ILE A 130 2.57 6.33 18.02
C ILE A 130 3.28 6.62 19.34
N ASN A 131 4.59 6.91 19.32
CA ASN A 131 5.32 7.26 20.52
C ASN A 131 4.76 8.54 21.15
N THR A 132 4.61 9.62 20.38
CA THR A 132 4.07 10.89 20.87
C THR A 132 2.66 10.71 21.44
N LYS A 133 1.76 10.03 20.72
CA LYS A 133 0.36 9.88 21.15
C LYS A 133 0.16 8.93 22.32
N PHE A 134 0.75 7.75 22.27
CA PHE A 134 0.38 6.65 23.18
C PHE A 134 1.42 6.41 24.28
N ILE A 135 2.67 6.82 24.08
CA ILE A 135 3.73 6.68 25.09
C ILE A 135 3.93 7.98 25.86
N GLN A 136 4.03 9.10 25.15
CA GLN A 136 4.17 10.43 25.78
C GLN A 136 2.81 11.03 26.16
N GLY A 137 1.71 10.55 25.56
CA GLY A 137 0.36 11.00 25.87
C GLY A 137 -0.03 12.33 25.21
N ASP A 138 0.74 12.81 24.23
CA ASP A 138 0.48 14.08 23.55
C ASP A 138 -0.30 13.89 22.24
N TRP A 139 -1.55 14.33 22.26
CA TRP A 139 -2.46 14.32 21.11
C TRP A 139 -2.67 15.71 20.52
N SER A 140 -2.02 16.74 21.06
CA SER A 140 -2.18 18.12 20.59
C SER A 140 -1.68 18.29 19.16
N GLY A 141 -0.64 17.54 18.79
CA GLY A 141 0.04 17.73 17.51
C GLY A 141 0.86 19.01 17.43
N LEU A 142 1.09 19.66 18.58
CA LEU A 142 1.79 20.93 18.67
C LEU A 142 3.23 20.72 19.14
N GLN A 143 4.13 21.52 18.60
CA GLN A 143 5.48 21.69 19.09
C GLN A 143 5.75 23.18 19.20
N ASN A 144 6.10 23.66 20.40
CA ASN A 144 6.30 25.09 20.68
C ASN A 144 5.09 26.00 20.31
N GLY A 145 3.87 25.47 20.39
CA GLY A 145 2.63 26.22 20.10
C GLY A 145 2.15 26.15 18.65
N GLU A 146 2.89 25.52 17.75
CA GLU A 146 2.55 25.40 16.32
C GLU A 146 2.44 23.93 15.88
N PHE A 147 1.72 23.65 14.79
CA PHE A 147 1.60 22.27 14.29
C PHE A 147 2.92 21.72 13.74
N ARG A 148 3.31 20.53 14.23
CA ARG A 148 4.61 19.90 13.94
C ARG A 148 4.71 19.16 12.59
N TYR A 149 3.60 18.74 12.00
CA TYR A 149 3.57 17.73 10.92
C TYR A 149 4.38 18.12 9.69
N TRP A 150 4.22 19.36 9.21
CA TRP A 150 4.90 19.84 8.00
C TRP A 150 6.42 19.92 8.21
N GLU A 151 6.84 20.43 9.37
CA GLU A 151 8.24 20.59 9.73
C GLU A 151 8.92 19.22 9.89
N GLU A 152 8.28 18.29 10.60
CA GLU A 152 8.76 16.92 10.73
C GLU A 152 8.91 16.22 9.38
N LEU A 153 7.92 16.36 8.49
CA LEU A 153 7.98 15.83 7.13
C LEU A 153 9.19 16.40 6.36
N HIS A 154 9.33 17.72 6.34
CA HIS A 154 10.39 18.39 5.58
C HIS A 154 11.78 18.06 6.15
N HIS A 155 11.91 17.99 7.47
CA HIS A 155 13.15 17.61 8.13
C HIS A 155 13.62 16.22 7.69
N LYS A 156 12.70 15.25 7.55
CA LYS A 156 13.06 13.91 7.04
C LYS A 156 13.65 13.97 5.64
N PHE A 157 13.10 14.82 4.76
CA PHE A 157 13.49 14.91 3.35
C PHE A 157 14.62 15.89 3.03
N GLN A 158 15.24 16.52 4.03
CA GLN A 158 16.50 17.26 3.85
C GLN A 158 17.68 16.32 3.50
N ASN A 159 17.60 15.04 3.85
CA ASN A 159 18.61 14.05 3.51
C ASN A 159 18.41 13.55 2.06
N SER A 160 19.33 13.90 1.16
CA SER A 160 19.27 13.55 -0.26
C SER A 160 19.30 12.03 -0.53
N ILE A 161 19.98 11.26 0.31
CA ILE A 161 19.99 9.79 0.21
C ILE A 161 18.60 9.24 0.54
N ARG A 162 17.95 9.76 1.60
CA ARG A 162 16.57 9.37 1.94
C ARG A 162 15.61 9.71 0.80
N VAL A 163 15.73 10.90 0.20
CA VAL A 163 14.93 11.27 -0.98
C VAL A 163 15.12 10.26 -2.12
N ALA A 164 16.37 9.92 -2.46
CA ALA A 164 16.66 8.96 -3.52
C ALA A 164 16.05 7.57 -3.25
N ILE A 165 16.10 7.10 -2.00
CA ILE A 165 15.47 5.85 -1.58
C ILE A 165 13.95 5.90 -1.77
N TYR A 166 13.29 6.98 -1.33
CA TYR A 166 11.85 7.16 -1.51
C TYR A 166 11.45 7.21 -2.99
N CYS A 167 12.21 7.93 -3.84
CA CYS A 167 11.99 7.94 -5.28
C CYS A 167 12.09 6.54 -5.90
N GLY A 168 13.14 5.77 -5.54
CA GLY A 168 13.29 4.39 -5.99
C GLY A 168 12.15 3.49 -5.52
N ALA A 169 11.73 3.64 -4.26
CA ALA A 169 10.58 2.91 -3.71
C ALA A 169 9.28 3.23 -4.46
N PHE A 170 9.04 4.49 -4.84
CA PHE A 170 7.85 4.88 -5.62
C PHE A 170 7.83 4.27 -7.01
N VAL A 171 8.98 4.03 -7.65
CA VAL A 171 9.04 3.27 -8.90
C VAL A 171 8.53 1.85 -8.70
N PHE A 172 9.00 1.14 -7.66
CA PHE A 172 8.53 -0.22 -7.35
C PHE A 172 7.06 -0.24 -6.95
N LEU A 173 6.59 0.74 -6.18
CA LEU A 173 5.18 0.91 -5.84
C LEU A 173 4.34 1.13 -7.11
N GLY A 174 4.79 1.98 -8.02
CA GLY A 174 4.13 2.21 -9.31
C GLY A 174 4.02 0.94 -10.16
N LEU A 175 5.10 0.15 -10.23
CA LEU A 175 5.10 -1.14 -10.91
C LEU A 175 4.12 -2.14 -10.25
N HIS A 176 4.09 -2.18 -8.91
CA HIS A 176 3.17 -3.02 -8.15
C HIS A 176 1.71 -2.64 -8.39
N LEU A 177 1.40 -1.33 -8.36
CA LEU A 177 0.07 -0.78 -8.60
C LEU A 177 -0.37 -0.98 -10.05
N GLY A 178 0.52 -0.81 -11.03
CA GLY A 178 0.19 -1.02 -12.44
C GLY A 178 -0.33 -2.43 -12.71
N HIS A 179 0.32 -3.44 -12.15
CA HIS A 179 -0.17 -4.82 -12.20
C HIS A 179 -1.43 -5.03 -11.37
N GLY A 180 -1.46 -4.52 -10.13
CA GLY A 180 -2.59 -4.66 -9.21
C GLY A 180 -3.89 -4.07 -9.77
N PHE A 181 -3.81 -2.90 -10.41
CA PHE A 181 -4.93 -2.21 -11.04
C PHE A 181 -5.49 -3.03 -12.20
N GLN A 182 -4.64 -3.42 -13.17
CA GLN A 182 -5.09 -4.24 -14.31
C GLN A 182 -5.73 -5.56 -13.85
N SER A 183 -5.12 -6.23 -12.88
CA SER A 183 -5.57 -7.53 -12.37
C SER A 183 -6.88 -7.42 -11.59
N ALA A 184 -7.07 -6.35 -10.83
CA ALA A 184 -8.29 -6.12 -10.05
C ALA A 184 -9.50 -5.95 -10.98
N PHE A 185 -9.40 -5.09 -12.00
CA PHE A 185 -10.48 -4.84 -12.96
C PHE A 185 -10.83 -6.08 -13.80
N GLN A 186 -9.84 -6.90 -14.16
CA GLN A 186 -10.09 -8.21 -14.80
C GLN A 186 -10.83 -9.17 -13.86
N SER A 187 -10.43 -9.23 -12.59
CA SER A 187 -10.98 -10.18 -11.61
C SER A 187 -12.40 -9.86 -11.17
N VAL A 188 -12.82 -8.58 -11.24
CA VAL A 188 -14.20 -8.15 -10.98
C VAL A 188 -15.06 -8.03 -12.24
N GLY A 189 -14.53 -8.42 -13.41
CA GLY A 189 -15.32 -8.57 -14.65
C GLY A 189 -15.50 -7.32 -15.51
N PHE A 190 -14.80 -6.21 -15.23
CA PHE A 190 -14.88 -5.00 -16.05
C PHE A 190 -14.11 -5.09 -17.37
N ASN A 191 -13.24 -6.09 -17.54
CA ASN A 191 -12.45 -6.27 -18.75
C ASN A 191 -12.81 -7.61 -19.41
N HIS A 192 -13.88 -7.61 -20.21
CA HIS A 192 -14.26 -8.72 -21.06
C HIS A 192 -14.18 -8.26 -22.52
N ASN A 193 -13.17 -8.71 -23.25
CA ASN A 193 -13.32 -8.77 -24.71
C ASN A 193 -14.20 -9.98 -25.00
N GLN A 194 -15.42 -9.72 -25.44
CA GLN A 194 -16.37 -10.71 -25.95
C GLN A 194 -15.90 -11.23 -27.31
N TYR A 195 -14.88 -12.08 -27.42
CA TYR A 195 -14.59 -12.85 -28.64
C TYR A 195 -13.90 -14.17 -28.30
#